data_AF-X0ZRT4-F1
#
_entry.id   AF-X0ZRT4-F1
#
_cell.length_a   1.000
_cell.length_b   1.000
_cell.length_c   1.000
_cell.angle_alpha   90.00
_cell.angle_beta   90.00
_cell.angle_gamma   90.00
#
_symmetry.space_group_name_H-M   'P 1'
#
loop_
_entity.id
_entity.type
_entity.pdbx_description
1 polymer ?
#
loop_
_entity_poly.entity_id
_entity_poly.type
_entity_poly.pdbx_seq_one_letter_code
_entity_poly.pdbx_strand_id
1 'polypeptide(L)'
;LALSDEFVDKTKQPAEMGLLLEIAGKTMNTSFTKGWAEWRGYGAAEAMGLNGLLDAVYNGEMTLDEALEKARTNADKVLDRLYK
;
A
#
# COMPACT_ATOMS: atom_id res chain seq x y z
N LEU A 1 14.57 9.74 -5.29
CA LEU A 1 15.02 9.86 -3.88
C LEU A 1 15.36 8.49 -3.28
N ALA A 2 14.44 7.53 -3.20
CA ALA A 2 14.76 6.22 -2.58
C ALA A 2 15.82 5.37 -3.33
N LEU A 3 16.05 5.64 -4.62
CA LEU A 3 17.01 4.91 -5.47
C LEU A 3 18.16 5.81 -5.98
N SER A 4 18.35 7.00 -5.41
CA SER A 4 19.49 7.84 -5.82
C SER A 4 20.80 7.31 -5.24
N ASP A 5 21.90 7.54 -5.94
CA ASP A 5 23.25 7.11 -5.55
C ASP A 5 23.61 7.52 -4.11
N GLU A 6 23.13 8.68 -3.67
CA GLU A 6 23.35 9.19 -2.31
C GLU A 6 22.65 8.38 -1.21
N PHE A 7 21.55 7.71 -1.54
CA PHE A 7 20.72 6.92 -0.63
C PHE A 7 21.15 5.45 -0.59
N VAL A 8 21.78 4.96 -1.68
CA VAL A 8 22.27 3.58 -1.82
C VAL A 8 23.80 3.45 -1.65
N ASP A 9 24.44 4.49 -1.11
CA ASP A 9 25.88 4.52 -0.88
C ASP A 9 26.29 3.50 0.21
N LYS A 10 26.93 2.42 -0.24
CA LYS A 10 27.39 1.30 0.60
C LYS A 10 28.47 1.68 1.63
N THR A 11 29.06 2.87 1.52
CA THR A 11 30.09 3.37 2.45
C THR A 11 29.48 4.10 3.65
N LYS A 12 28.20 4.44 3.60
CA LYS A 12 27.48 5.07 4.71
C LYS A 12 26.94 4.01 5.67
N GLN A 13 26.92 4.36 6.96
CA GLN A 13 26.31 3.54 8.02
C GLN A 13 24.83 3.25 7.71
N PRO A 14 24.30 2.08 8.09
CA PRO A 14 24.95 1.05 8.91
C PRO A 14 25.98 0.21 8.15
N ALA A 15 26.90 -0.45 8.86
CA ALA A 15 27.92 -1.33 8.26
C ALA A 15 27.31 -2.40 7.32
N GLU A 16 26.05 -2.76 7.56
CA GLU A 16 25.24 -3.70 6.80
C GLU A 16 24.49 -3.07 5.61
N MET A 17 24.83 -1.84 5.19
CA MET A 17 24.15 -1.13 4.10
C MET A 17 24.04 -1.97 2.81
N GLY A 18 25.09 -2.73 2.47
CA GLY A 18 25.05 -3.65 1.34
C GLY A 18 23.95 -4.72 1.45
N LEU A 19 23.73 -5.28 2.65
CA LEU A 19 22.67 -6.25 2.92
C LEU A 19 21.29 -5.58 2.87
N LEU A 20 21.16 -4.38 3.43
CA LEU A 20 19.90 -3.63 3.41
C LEU A 20 19.45 -3.32 1.98
N LEU A 21 20.39 -2.93 1.11
CA LEU A 21 20.11 -2.67 -0.30
C LEU A 21 19.77 -3.95 -1.06
N GLU A 22 20.43 -5.05 -0.76
CA GLU A 22 20.09 -6.36 -1.32
C GLU A 22 18.68 -6.80 -0.90
N ILE A 23 18.31 -6.61 0.36
CA ILE A 23 16.96 -6.92 0.87
C ILE A 23 15.92 -5.99 0.24
N ALA A 24 16.19 -4.69 0.18
CA ALA A 24 15.29 -3.69 -0.38
C ALA A 24 15.07 -3.88 -1.90
N GLY A 25 16.08 -4.37 -2.62
CA GLY A 25 15.99 -4.69 -4.04
C GLY A 25 15.23 -5.98 -4.36
N LYS A 26 14.96 -6.83 -3.36
CA LYS A 26 14.14 -8.04 -3.53
C LYS A 26 12.67 -7.66 -3.52
N THR A 27 11.86 -8.43 -4.24
CA THR A 27 10.40 -8.40 -4.08
C THR A 27 10.06 -8.85 -2.66
N MET A 28 9.88 -7.89 -1.76
CA MET A 28 9.48 -8.15 -0.39
C MET A 28 7.97 -8.40 -0.34
N ASN A 29 7.56 -9.47 0.33
CA ASN A 29 6.17 -9.61 0.75
C ASN A 29 5.89 -8.57 1.83
N THR A 30 5.28 -7.46 1.43
CA THR A 30 4.86 -6.39 2.36
C THR A 30 3.59 -6.75 3.12
N SER A 31 2.95 -7.85 2.74
CA SER A 31 1.80 -8.44 3.42
C SER A 31 1.62 -9.90 3.00
N PHE A 32 1.05 -10.72 3.89
CA PHE A 32 0.58 -12.07 3.56
C PHE A 32 -0.87 -12.07 3.07
N THR A 33 -1.54 -10.91 3.10
CA THR A 33 -2.90 -10.72 2.63
C THR A 33 -2.89 -10.52 1.11
N LYS A 34 -3.52 -11.42 0.35
CA LYS A 34 -3.75 -11.24 -1.09
C LYS A 34 -4.53 -9.94 -1.33
N GLY A 35 -4.07 -9.17 -2.32
CA GLY A 35 -4.70 -7.89 -2.69
C GLY A 35 -4.44 -6.76 -1.71
N TRP A 36 -3.42 -6.84 -0.84
CA TRP A 36 -3.12 -5.82 0.18
C TRP A 36 -3.15 -4.38 -0.32
N ALA A 37 -2.62 -4.13 -1.52
CA ALA A 37 -2.63 -2.80 -2.11
C ALA A 37 -4.02 -2.26 -2.42
N GLU A 38 -4.97 -3.12 -2.76
CA GLU A 38 -6.36 -2.77 -3.06
C GLU A 38 -7.18 -2.55 -1.78
N TRP A 39 -6.90 -3.34 -0.74
CA TRP A 39 -7.44 -3.12 0.60
C TRP A 39 -7.08 -1.74 1.15
N ARG A 40 -5.81 -1.36 0.99
CA ARG A 40 -5.26 -0.10 1.50
C ARG A 40 -5.50 1.10 0.57
N GLY A 41 -5.48 0.91 -0.74
CA GLY A 41 -5.56 1.98 -1.74
C GLY A 41 -4.21 2.63 -2.05
N TYR A 42 -3.16 1.83 -2.33
CA TYR A 42 -1.90 2.40 -2.83
C TYR A 42 -2.02 2.79 -4.30
N GLY A 43 -1.32 3.86 -4.73
CA GLY A 43 -1.50 4.62 -5.99
C GLY A 43 -1.41 3.90 -7.35
N ALA A 44 -1.46 2.57 -7.39
CA ALA A 44 -1.73 1.76 -8.59
C ALA A 44 -3.01 0.92 -8.51
N ALA A 45 -3.72 0.93 -7.37
CA ALA A 45 -5.03 0.32 -7.25
C ALA A 45 -6.05 1.22 -7.95
N GLU A 46 -6.84 0.65 -8.86
CA GLU A 46 -7.95 1.36 -9.53
C GLU A 46 -9.04 1.82 -8.53
N ALA A 47 -9.01 1.26 -7.32
CA ALA A 47 -9.90 1.63 -6.23
C ALA A 47 -9.17 2.49 -5.17
N MET A 48 -9.90 3.47 -4.63
CA MET A 48 -9.48 4.38 -3.57
C MET A 48 -8.97 3.66 -2.29
N GLY A 49 -9.38 2.39 -2.09
CA GLY A 49 -9.10 1.60 -0.88
C GLY A 49 -9.71 2.20 0.38
N LEU A 50 -9.53 1.55 1.54
CA LEU A 50 -10.09 2.06 2.79
C LEU A 50 -9.46 3.40 3.21
N ASN A 51 -8.17 3.61 2.95
CA ASN A 51 -7.52 4.87 3.35
C ASN A 51 -8.09 6.05 2.58
N GLY A 52 -8.19 5.96 1.25
CA GLY A 52 -8.69 7.07 0.47
C GLY A 52 -10.16 7.38 0.77
N LEU A 53 -10.95 6.37 1.13
CA LEU A 53 -12.32 6.57 1.63
C LEU A 53 -12.34 7.31 2.97
N LEU A 54 -11.45 6.96 3.91
CA LEU A 54 -11.33 7.67 5.18
C LEU A 54 -10.82 9.11 4.98
N ASP A 55 -9.85 9.32 4.09
CA ASP A 55 -9.35 10.64 3.75
C ASP A 55 -10.48 11.53 3.19
N ALA A 56 -11.31 10.99 2.30
CA ALA A 56 -12.47 11.71 1.77
C ALA A 56 -13.50 12.06 2.87
N VAL A 57 -13.69 11.19 3.87
CA VAL A 57 -14.52 11.50 5.04
C VAL A 57 -13.90 12.63 5.86
N TYR A 58 -12.60 12.57 6.16
CA TYR A 58 -11.91 13.60 6.93
C TYR A 58 -11.88 14.95 6.22
N ASN A 59 -11.83 14.95 4.89
CA ASN A 59 -11.90 16.16 4.07
C ASN A 59 -13.33 16.70 3.90
N GLY A 60 -14.36 15.99 4.38
CA GLY A 60 -15.76 16.37 4.21
C GLY A 60 -16.29 16.19 2.79
N GLU A 61 -15.61 15.39 1.97
CA GLU A 61 -15.99 15.08 0.58
C GLU A 61 -17.07 14.00 0.49
N MET A 62 -17.20 13.17 1.54
CA MET A 62 -18.28 12.19 1.68
C MET A 62 -18.60 11.92 3.16
N THR A 63 -19.77 11.36 3.43
CA THR A 63 -20.16 10.90 4.76
C THR A 63 -19.49 9.57 5.12
N LEU A 64 -19.42 9.27 6.41
CA LEU A 64 -18.91 7.98 6.89
C LEU A 64 -19.75 6.81 6.34
N ASP A 65 -21.06 6.96 6.26
CA ASP A 65 -21.95 5.91 5.75
C ASP A 65 -21.68 5.58 4.27
N GLU A 66 -21.53 6.61 3.43
CA GLU A 66 -21.16 6.45 2.02
C GLU A 66 -19.79 5.78 1.86
N ALA A 67 -18.83 6.14 2.73
CA ALA A 67 -17.51 5.54 2.73
C ALA A 67 -17.56 4.05 3.11
N LEU A 68 -18.36 3.66 4.09
CA LEU A 68 -18.53 2.26 4.50
C LEU A 68 -19.20 1.41 3.42
N GLU A 69 -20.21 1.94 2.72
CA GLU A 69 -20.86 1.24 1.62
C GLU A 69 -19.89 1.01 0.44
N LYS A 70 -19.11 2.03 0.09
CA LYS A 70 -18.05 1.92 -0.92
C LYS A 70 -16.95 0.95 -0.49
N ALA A 71 -16.54 0.99 0.78
CA ALA A 71 -15.54 0.08 1.33
C ALA A 71 -16.00 -1.37 1.23
N ARG A 72 -17.26 -1.65 1.59
CA ARG A 72 -17.85 -2.99 1.44
C ARG A 72 -17.85 -3.45 -0.01
N THR A 73 -18.30 -2.61 -0.94
CA THR A 73 -18.33 -2.95 -2.38
C THR A 73 -16.93 -3.29 -2.90
N ASN A 74 -15.91 -2.54 -2.48
CA ASN A 74 -14.52 -2.84 -2.85
C ASN A 74 -14.04 -4.14 -2.20
N ALA A 75 -14.40 -4.37 -0.93
CA ALA A 75 -14.04 -5.58 -0.20
C ALA A 75 -14.59 -6.84 -0.88
N ASP A 76 -15.88 -6.84 -1.21
CA ASP A 76 -16.55 -7.97 -1.84
C ASP A 76 -15.88 -8.32 -3.19
N LYS A 77 -15.53 -7.32 -4.01
CA LYS A 77 -14.78 -7.52 -5.27
C LYS A 77 -13.42 -8.20 -5.07
N VAL A 78 -12.66 -7.80 -4.03
CA VAL A 78 -11.34 -8.37 -3.76
C VAL A 78 -11.47 -9.80 -3.23
N LEU A 79 -12.43 -10.05 -2.34
CA LEU A 79 -12.72 -11.39 -1.81
C LEU A 79 -13.12 -12.34 -2.95
N ASP A 80 -14.07 -11.95 -3.78
CA ASP A 80 -14.56 -12.75 -4.90
C ASP A 80 -13.46 -13.10 -5.92
N ARG A 81 -12.48 -12.22 -6.11
CA ARG A 81 -11.39 -12.44 -7.04
C ARG A 81 -10.25 -13.29 -6.46
N LEU A 82 -9.91 -13.11 -5.18
CA LEU A 82 -8.65 -13.63 -4.61
C LEU A 82 -8.83 -14.80 -3.63
N TYR A 83 -10.03 -15.02 -3.10
CA TYR A 83 -10.28 -15.92 -1.97
C TYR A 83 -11.41 -16.94 -2.19
N LYS A 84 -11.79 -17.21 -3.45
CA LYS A 84 -12.67 -18.34 -3.79
C LYS A 84 -12.11 -19.69 -3.36
#